data_AF-A0AA35TBZ6-F1
#
_entry.id   AF-A0AA35TBZ6-F1
#
_cell.length_a   1.000
_cell.length_b   1.000
_cell.length_c   1.000
_cell.angle_alpha   90.00
_cell.angle_beta   90.00
_cell.angle_gamma   90.00
#
_symmetry.space_group_name_H-M   'P 1'
#
loop_
_entity.id
_entity.type
_entity.pdbx_description
1 polymer ?
#
loop_
_entity_poly.entity_id
_entity_poly.type
_entity_poly.pdbx_seq_one_letter_code
_entity_poly.pdbx_strand_id
1 'polypeptide(L)'
;MYSPHARDALCEAYRRGFHYPKYVIITFGWYVRQWWEMDAPSTNCTAEERAHVLLYSMAAVSSQFPREQDEYTAEPNITLSEFNSLYHEVVRRDINSQNNLEEFADYIFPYAYQCNEATLAYAYALSKTIADLAGE
;
A
#
# COMPACT_ATOMS: atom_id res chain seq x y z
N MET A 1 -9.27 -6.35 3.16
CA MET A 1 -10.32 -6.91 2.27
C MET A 1 -9.59 -7.78 1.24
N TYR A 2 -10.19 -8.78 0.61
CA TYR A 2 -9.45 -9.66 -0.30
C TYR A 2 -9.81 -9.29 -1.75
N SER A 3 -8.80 -9.02 -2.57
CA SER A 3 -8.94 -8.63 -3.99
C SER A 3 -9.96 -9.49 -4.77
N PRO A 4 -10.02 -10.84 -4.59
CA PRO A 4 -11.07 -11.67 -5.20
C PRO A 4 -12.51 -11.30 -4.81
N HIS A 5 -12.79 -11.10 -3.52
CA HIS A 5 -14.14 -10.76 -3.05
C HIS A 5 -14.60 -9.38 -3.55
N ALA A 6 -13.64 -8.46 -3.69
CA ALA A 6 -13.93 -7.15 -4.26
C ALA A 6 -14.32 -7.26 -5.75
N ARG A 7 -13.70 -8.16 -6.51
CA ARG A 7 -14.08 -8.39 -7.92
C ARG A 7 -15.46 -9.00 -8.05
N ASP A 8 -15.82 -9.92 -7.17
CA ASP A 8 -17.17 -10.51 -7.14
C ASP A 8 -18.23 -9.45 -6.82
N ALA A 9 -17.94 -8.57 -5.86
CA ALA A 9 -18.83 -7.46 -5.53
C ALA A 9 -19.00 -6.47 -6.70
N LEU A 10 -17.92 -6.18 -7.45
CA LEU A 10 -18.01 -5.36 -8.66
C LEU A 10 -18.87 -6.03 -9.74
N CYS A 11 -18.74 -7.35 -9.92
CA CYS A 11 -19.58 -8.08 -10.86
C CYS A 11 -21.06 -8.01 -10.49
N GLU A 12 -21.40 -8.25 -9.21
CA GLU A 12 -22.77 -8.12 -8.73
C GLU A 12 -23.31 -6.69 -8.84
N ALA A 13 -22.46 -5.68 -8.58
CA ALA A 13 -22.83 -4.28 -8.75
C ALA A 13 -23.14 -3.95 -10.22
N TYR A 14 -22.35 -4.46 -11.17
CA TYR A 14 -22.63 -4.31 -12.60
C TYR A 14 -23.98 -4.91 -12.96
N ARG A 15 -24.21 -6.17 -12.57
CA ARG A 15 -25.46 -6.90 -12.87
C ARG A 15 -26.71 -6.22 -12.31
N ARG A 16 -26.59 -5.52 -11.19
CA ARG A 16 -27.68 -4.82 -10.51
C ARG A 16 -27.83 -3.35 -10.94
N GLY A 17 -26.96 -2.85 -11.83
CA GLY A 17 -26.97 -1.46 -12.26
C GLY A 17 -26.48 -0.48 -11.19
N PHE A 18 -25.66 -0.93 -10.25
CA PHE A 18 -25.07 -0.13 -9.18
C PHE A 18 -23.76 0.52 -9.62
N HIS A 19 -23.87 1.44 -10.57
CA HIS A 19 -22.74 2.19 -11.10
C HIS A 19 -23.16 3.63 -11.45
N TYR A 20 -22.19 4.43 -11.89
CA TYR A 20 -22.42 5.78 -12.37
C TYR A 20 -23.52 5.80 -13.46
N PRO A 21 -24.39 6.84 -13.52
CA PRO A 21 -24.37 8.10 -12.76
C PRO A 21 -25.07 8.07 -11.40
N LYS A 22 -25.78 6.98 -11.06
CA LYS A 22 -26.62 6.95 -9.85
C LYS A 22 -25.84 6.58 -8.59
N TYR A 23 -24.75 5.84 -8.73
CA TYR A 23 -23.95 5.34 -7.63
C TYR A 23 -22.47 5.65 -7.85
N VAL A 24 -21.78 6.01 -6.77
CA VAL A 24 -20.33 6.15 -6.73
C VAL A 24 -19.80 5.10 -5.77
N ILE A 25 -18.80 4.35 -6.20
CA ILE A 25 -18.15 3.33 -5.38
C ILE A 25 -16.94 3.93 -4.67
N ILE A 26 -16.81 3.65 -3.38
CA ILE A 26 -15.59 3.92 -2.62
C ILE A 26 -14.91 2.56 -2.37
N THR A 27 -13.70 2.40 -2.87
CA THR A 27 -12.86 1.23 -2.66
C THR A 27 -11.74 1.53 -1.68
N PHE A 28 -11.07 0.51 -1.16
CA PHE A 28 -9.81 0.72 -0.46
C PHE A 28 -8.66 0.79 -1.45
N GLY A 29 -7.72 1.72 -1.25
CA GLY A 29 -6.60 1.94 -2.16
C GLY A 29 -5.35 1.09 -1.91
N TRP A 30 -5.42 0.05 -1.08
CA TRP A 30 -4.31 -0.90 -0.87
C TRP A 30 -4.33 -2.09 -1.84
N TYR A 31 -5.28 -2.15 -2.77
CA TYR A 31 -5.23 -3.13 -3.85
C TYR A 31 -4.07 -2.84 -4.81
N VAL A 32 -3.48 -3.90 -5.35
CA VAL A 32 -2.49 -3.80 -6.42
C VAL A 32 -3.06 -3.08 -7.64
N ARG A 33 -2.17 -2.54 -8.47
CA ARG A 33 -2.56 -1.89 -9.73
C ARG A 33 -3.39 -2.84 -10.58
N GLN A 34 -4.45 -2.33 -11.21
CA GLN A 34 -5.33 -3.10 -12.11
C GLN A 34 -5.91 -4.38 -11.49
N TRP A 35 -6.09 -4.42 -10.17
CA TRP A 35 -6.62 -5.58 -9.46
C TRP A 35 -8.00 -6.06 -9.95
N TRP A 36 -8.76 -5.17 -10.62
CA TRP A 36 -10.06 -5.49 -11.21
C TRP A 36 -9.94 -6.24 -12.54
N GLU A 37 -8.79 -6.19 -13.22
CA GLU A 37 -8.56 -6.91 -14.48
C GLU A 37 -8.25 -8.38 -14.23
N MET A 38 -7.77 -8.72 -13.03
CA MET A 38 -7.47 -10.09 -12.62
C MET A 38 -8.72 -10.98 -12.60
N ASP A 39 -8.52 -12.29 -12.74
CA ASP A 39 -9.62 -13.27 -12.76
C ASP A 39 -10.47 -13.22 -11.49
N ALA A 40 -11.79 -13.24 -11.70
CA ALA A 40 -12.80 -13.37 -10.67
C ALA A 40 -13.34 -14.81 -10.70
N PRO A 41 -12.71 -15.77 -9.98
CA PRO A 41 -12.99 -17.19 -10.17
C PRO A 41 -14.44 -17.59 -9.86
N SER A 42 -15.16 -16.78 -9.09
CA SER A 42 -16.52 -17.01 -8.61
C SER A 42 -17.59 -16.34 -9.49
N THR A 43 -17.23 -15.54 -10.49
CA THR A 43 -18.20 -14.78 -11.30
C THR A 43 -17.82 -14.73 -12.78
N ASN A 44 -18.82 -14.56 -13.65
CA ASN A 44 -18.65 -14.58 -15.11
C ASN A 44 -18.60 -13.18 -15.73
N CYS A 45 -18.19 -12.16 -14.97
CA CYS A 45 -18.06 -10.81 -15.52
C CYS A 45 -16.72 -10.63 -16.25
N THR A 46 -16.71 -9.82 -17.30
CA THR A 46 -15.47 -9.41 -17.96
C THR A 46 -14.73 -8.34 -17.16
N ALA A 47 -13.46 -8.09 -17.51
CA ALA A 47 -12.69 -7.00 -16.91
C ALA A 47 -13.32 -5.63 -17.22
N GLU A 48 -13.87 -5.45 -18.42
CA GLU A 48 -14.54 -4.23 -18.85
C GLU A 48 -15.82 -3.96 -18.05
N GLU A 49 -16.61 -4.99 -17.74
CA GLU A 49 -17.82 -4.86 -16.92
C GLU A 49 -17.48 -4.42 -15.49
N ARG A 50 -16.41 -4.99 -14.89
CA ARG A 50 -15.92 -4.55 -13.58
C ARG A 50 -15.35 -3.13 -13.63
N ALA A 51 -14.60 -2.79 -14.69
CA ALA A 51 -14.07 -1.45 -14.89
C ALA A 51 -15.18 -0.41 -15.05
N HIS A 52 -16.30 -0.77 -15.68
CA HIS A 52 -17.46 0.12 -15.82
C HIS A 52 -18.02 0.57 -14.47
N VAL A 53 -18.06 -0.32 -13.48
CA VAL A 53 -18.52 -0.01 -12.11
C VAL A 53 -17.55 0.95 -11.40
N LEU A 54 -16.26 0.88 -11.74
CA LEU A 54 -15.23 1.74 -11.16
C LEU A 54 -15.13 3.11 -11.83
N LEU A 55 -15.89 3.39 -12.89
CA LEU A 55 -15.93 4.72 -13.50
C LEU A 55 -16.37 5.77 -12.48
N TYR A 56 -15.56 6.83 -12.34
CA TYR A 56 -15.75 7.90 -11.36
C TYR A 56 -15.81 7.41 -9.90
N SER A 57 -15.25 6.24 -9.61
CA SER A 57 -15.07 5.74 -8.24
C SER A 57 -13.94 6.47 -7.51
N MET A 58 -13.95 6.33 -6.18
CA MET A 58 -12.90 6.86 -5.31
C MET A 58 -12.18 5.72 -4.61
N ALA A 59 -10.88 5.90 -4.37
CA ALA A 59 -10.11 5.00 -3.53
C ALA A 59 -9.77 5.70 -2.21
N ALA A 60 -10.23 5.15 -1.09
CA ALA A 60 -9.81 5.55 0.24
C ALA A 60 -8.41 5.00 0.49
N VAL A 61 -7.42 5.89 0.52
CA VAL A 61 -6.03 5.59 0.86
C VAL A 61 -5.69 6.19 2.22
N SER A 62 -4.99 5.43 3.05
CA SER A 62 -4.24 6.00 4.17
C SER A 62 -2.85 6.33 3.66
N SER A 63 -2.47 7.61 3.65
CA SER A 63 -1.06 7.96 3.45
C SER A 63 -0.26 7.39 4.62
N GLN A 64 0.71 6.55 4.31
CA GLN A 64 1.64 6.02 5.29
C GLN A 64 2.83 6.96 5.51
N PHE A 65 2.96 7.99 4.68
CA PHE A 65 4.01 9.00 4.78
C PHE A 65 3.50 10.28 5.44
N PRO A 66 4.36 10.98 6.20
CA PRO A 66 4.08 12.34 6.63
C PRO A 66 3.75 13.22 5.42
N ARG A 67 2.87 14.19 5.64
CA ARG A 67 2.29 15.03 4.57
C ARG A 67 3.34 15.92 3.89
N GLU A 68 4.44 16.18 4.58
CA GLU A 68 5.63 16.89 4.10
C GLU A 68 6.74 15.86 3.87
N GLN A 69 6.99 15.55 2.59
CA GLN A 69 7.99 14.55 2.18
C GLN A 69 9.44 14.98 2.49
N ASP A 70 9.64 16.27 2.78
CA ASP A 70 10.95 16.89 2.97
C ASP A 70 11.29 17.16 4.44
N GLU A 71 10.36 17.01 5.40
CA GLU A 71 10.57 17.55 6.76
C GLU A 71 10.77 16.57 7.92
N TYR A 72 10.59 15.25 7.79
CA TYR A 72 10.75 14.38 8.96
C TYR A 72 11.40 13.03 8.67
N THR A 73 12.52 12.78 9.36
CA THR A 73 12.81 11.47 9.97
C THR A 73 12.73 11.57 11.47
N ALA A 74 12.24 10.51 12.11
CA ALA A 74 12.31 10.34 13.55
C ALA A 74 13.72 9.91 14.04
N GLU A 75 14.78 10.28 13.29
CA GLU A 75 16.17 9.79 13.38
C GLU A 75 16.34 8.30 13.00
N PRO A 76 17.24 7.91 12.08
CA PRO A 76 18.52 8.52 11.72
C PRO A 76 18.39 9.66 10.70
N ASN A 77 19.39 10.55 10.68
CA ASN A 77 19.53 11.80 9.91
C ASN A 77 19.48 11.64 8.36
N ILE A 78 18.44 10.99 7.85
CA ILE A 78 18.14 10.81 6.42
C ILE A 78 16.75 11.39 6.14
N THR A 79 16.40 11.65 4.90
CA THR A 79 15.08 12.08 4.45
C THR A 79 14.28 10.88 3.96
N LEU A 80 12.97 11.03 3.75
CA LEU A 80 12.16 9.99 3.11
C LEU A 80 12.69 9.65 1.70
N SER A 81 13.20 10.65 0.97
CA SER A 81 13.82 10.47 -0.35
C SER A 81 15.13 9.66 -0.29
N GLU A 82 15.96 9.92 0.71
CA GLU A 82 17.19 9.16 0.94
C GLU A 82 16.87 7.73 1.39
N PHE A 83 15.90 7.53 2.27
CA PHE A 83 15.43 6.20 2.65
C PHE A 83 14.90 5.43 1.43
N ASN A 84 14.12 6.08 0.56
CA ASN A 84 13.65 5.48 -0.68
C ASN A 84 14.80 5.02 -1.57
N SER A 85 15.82 5.87 -1.72
CA SER A 85 17.01 5.54 -2.50
C SER A 85 17.77 4.34 -1.94
N LEU A 86 17.97 4.29 -0.62
CA LEU A 86 18.63 3.18 0.07
C LEU A 86 17.82 1.88 -0.04
N TYR A 87 16.50 1.95 0.13
CA TYR A 87 15.61 0.81 -0.02
C TYR A 87 15.71 0.22 -1.42
N HIS A 88 15.62 1.04 -2.46
CA HIS A 88 15.73 0.55 -3.85
C HIS A 88 17.12 0.05 -4.20
N GLU A 89 18.19 0.56 -3.58
CA GLU A 89 19.53 0.01 -3.73
C GLU A 89 19.61 -1.43 -3.17
N VAL A 90 19.14 -1.64 -1.94
CA VAL A 90 19.11 -2.97 -1.30
C VAL A 90 18.25 -3.93 -2.11
N VAL A 91 17.06 -3.48 -2.49
CA VAL A 91 16.11 -4.30 -3.25
C VAL A 91 16.67 -4.65 -4.63
N ARG A 92 17.30 -3.72 -5.36
CA ARG A 92 17.96 -4.03 -6.65
C ARG A 92 19.16 -4.97 -6.51
N ARG A 93 19.94 -4.83 -5.42
CA ARG A 93 21.08 -5.72 -5.15
C ARG A 93 20.62 -7.16 -4.96
N ASP A 94 19.51 -7.34 -4.24
CA ASP A 94 18.96 -8.65 -3.90
C ASP A 94 18.10 -9.22 -5.06
N ILE A 95 17.51 -8.35 -5.91
CA ILE A 95 16.84 -8.70 -7.18
C ILE A 95 17.86 -8.70 -8.33
N ASN A 96 18.75 -9.68 -8.34
CA ASN A 96 19.58 -9.97 -9.52
C ASN A 96 19.00 -11.08 -10.41
N SER A 97 17.70 -11.41 -10.33
CA SER A 97 17.18 -12.54 -11.12
C SER A 97 15.71 -12.54 -11.61
N GLN A 98 14.83 -11.59 -11.28
CA GLN A 98 13.43 -11.67 -11.75
C GLN A 98 12.80 -10.32 -12.09
N ASN A 99 12.40 -10.16 -13.37
CA ASN A 99 11.91 -8.94 -14.02
C ASN A 99 10.60 -8.33 -13.46
N ASN A 100 10.00 -8.92 -12.43
CA ASN A 100 8.69 -8.50 -11.89
C ASN A 100 8.74 -8.02 -10.43
N LEU A 101 9.92 -7.90 -9.84
CA LEU A 101 10.05 -7.54 -8.42
C LEU A 101 10.13 -6.03 -8.16
N GLU A 102 10.37 -5.18 -9.18
CA GLU A 102 10.39 -3.72 -9.00
C GLU A 102 9.00 -3.16 -8.64
N GLU A 103 7.94 -3.55 -9.35
CA GLU A 103 6.57 -3.09 -9.03
C GLU A 103 6.12 -3.58 -7.64
N PHE A 104 6.56 -4.79 -7.25
CA PHE A 104 6.33 -5.30 -5.91
C PHE A 104 7.12 -4.51 -4.86
N ALA A 105 8.36 -4.12 -5.18
CA ALA A 105 9.19 -3.30 -4.29
C ALA A 105 8.54 -1.94 -3.99
N ASP A 106 8.02 -1.27 -5.02
CA ASP A 106 7.29 -0.01 -4.88
C ASP A 106 6.03 -0.18 -4.01
N TYR A 107 5.29 -1.27 -4.22
CA TYR A 107 4.10 -1.58 -3.43
C TYR A 107 4.41 -1.82 -1.94
N ILE A 108 5.55 -2.46 -1.64
CA ILE A 108 5.95 -2.79 -0.26
C ILE A 108 6.70 -1.64 0.43
N PHE A 109 7.26 -0.69 -0.33
CA PHE A 109 8.06 0.42 0.20
C PHE A 109 7.42 1.15 1.41
N PRO A 110 6.13 1.54 1.37
CA PRO A 110 5.48 2.20 2.52
C PRO A 110 5.51 1.35 3.80
N TYR A 111 5.31 0.04 3.66
CA TYR A 111 5.37 -0.90 4.79
C TYR A 111 6.80 -1.09 5.31
N ALA A 112 7.79 -1.14 4.41
CA ALA A 112 9.19 -1.22 4.79
C ALA A 112 9.63 0.00 5.61
N TYR A 113 9.19 1.20 5.21
CA TYR A 113 9.40 2.44 5.95
C TYR A 113 8.74 2.37 7.35
N GLN A 114 7.47 1.95 7.45
CA GLN A 114 6.80 1.80 8.73
C GLN A 114 7.48 0.78 9.67
N CYS A 115 7.99 -0.33 9.12
CA CYS A 115 8.75 -1.30 9.90
C CYS A 115 10.05 -0.71 10.45
N ASN A 116 10.72 0.14 9.68
CA ASN A 116 11.91 0.85 10.15
C ASN A 116 11.57 1.81 11.31
N GLU A 117 10.55 2.64 11.15
CA GLU A 117 10.04 3.54 12.19
C GLU A 117 9.62 2.77 13.46
N ALA A 118 8.92 1.64 13.31
CA ALA A 118 8.53 0.80 14.44
C ALA A 118 9.74 0.21 15.17
N THR A 119 10.80 -0.17 14.44
CA THR A 119 12.05 -0.68 15.02
C THR A 119 12.77 0.41 15.81
N LEU A 120 12.83 1.63 15.28
CA LEU A 120 13.42 2.79 15.95
C LEU A 120 12.63 3.17 17.20
N ALA A 121 11.30 3.23 17.11
CA ALA A 121 10.44 3.48 18.26
C ALA A 121 10.64 2.44 19.36
N TYR A 122 10.79 1.17 18.99
CA TYR A 122 11.08 0.10 19.94
C TYR A 122 12.47 0.26 20.58
N ALA A 123 13.50 0.58 19.79
CA ALA A 123 14.85 0.82 20.29
C ALA A 123 14.89 2.02 21.25
N TYR A 124 14.16 3.10 20.94
CA TYR A 124 14.03 4.26 21.80
C TYR A 124 13.33 3.92 23.13
N ALA A 125 12.23 3.15 23.07
CA ALA A 125 11.52 2.70 24.26
C ALA A 125 12.42 1.83 25.16
N LEU A 126 13.22 0.94 24.58
CA LEU A 126 14.20 0.14 25.32
C LEU A 126 15.29 1.01 25.95
N SER A 127 15.87 1.95 25.18
CA SER A 127 16.89 2.88 25.66
C SER A 127 16.41 3.66 26.89
N LYS A 128 15.20 4.22 26.80
CA LYS A 128 14.56 4.93 27.91
C LYS A 128 14.34 4.02 29.12
N THR A 129 13.83 2.81 28.89
CA THR A 129 13.60 1.84 29.97
C THR A 129 14.91 1.45 30.67
N ILE A 130 16.01 1.32 29.93
CA ILE A 130 17.34 1.03 30.49
C ILE A 130 17.83 2.18 31.38
N ALA A 131 17.69 3.43 30.92
CA ALA A 131 18.08 4.62 31.69
C ALA A 131 17.25 4.73 32.99
N ASP A 132 15.94 4.55 32.89
CA ASP A 132 15.03 4.55 34.05
C ASP A 132 15.43 3.45 35.07
N LEU A 133 15.84 2.26 34.61
CA LEU A 133 16.31 1.18 35.46
C LEU A 133 17.70 1.43 36.06
N ALA A 134 18.54 2.22 35.39
CA ALA A 134 19.86 2.61 35.87
C ALA A 134 19.80 3.73 36.93
N GLY A 135 18.64 4.38 37.09
CA GLY A 135 18.42 5.47 38.05
C GLY A 135 18.92 6.83 37.55
N GLU A 136 18.97 7.02 36.24
CA GLU A 136 19.29 8.31 35.57
C GLU A 136 18.04 9.18 35.34
#